data_AF-A0A211ZUM1-F1
#
_entry.id   AF-A0A211ZUM1-F1
#
_cell.length_a   1.000
_cell.length_b   1.000
_cell.length_c   1.000
_cell.angle_alpha   90.00
_cell.angle_beta   90.00
_cell.angle_gamma   90.00
#
_symmetry.space_group_name_H-M   'P 1'
#
loop_
_entity.id
_entity.type
_entity.pdbx_description
1 polymer ?
#
loop_
_entity_poly.entity_id
_entity_poly.type
_entity_poly.pdbx_seq_one_letter_code
_entity_poly.pdbx_strand_id
1 'polypeptide(L)'
;MTSADMPIPSAPQPMDEARAILVLNRDFGMFDTAAHRGSRDQIVSRDDLRAVRDNPAATWEQRAAADYLVTHDEAFDGLDTAAEGGSTDGFISRKDVTVHAIRDGGALPLLQSRQVDGSGGNPIILHIDAQAPSGAAWGNTDGSNAGIVSVYVDGRYYADATILSENPEGVDVNLGALGDGPHTIELRDSTAIGTGNQGAVSDVRASTRQLDMHASGPQERDAALAARYAPVVHLEDNGQAGNNVPLLSGAQVRRNDDGTTTISYSVLYSNEDGGDGAEPGRLNGKWGRNTDDESVFSVTVDDRSGEVVGFDSKSLGEGASHWEVDANGRPVVTVVNGHNQYGWASDHPHRARNRAFSGAPIVTPDKNTISLMNDHPWTWTVSTAEMRREGKLDEGRPHDRLYLNLVDGRGSDFKDVDRIQVVLNDGRVVTVGKYHAGGLFNIGDNRLNSSNNVSVALPEGIDPADVAEVRIEGLPVDAQVQAQRLDRKDDLPVGVPVGG
;
A
#
# COMPACT_ATOMS: atom_id res chain seq x y z
N MET A 1 26.31 45.84 0.39
CA MET A 1 25.67 45.17 -0.76
C MET A 1 24.47 46.03 -1.16
N THR A 2 24.53 46.64 -2.34
CA THR A 2 23.47 47.48 -2.90
C THR A 2 22.36 46.60 -3.48
N SER A 3 21.13 47.12 -3.48
CA SER A 3 19.87 46.50 -3.91
C SER A 3 19.79 46.06 -5.40
N ALA A 4 20.92 45.76 -6.05
CA ALA A 4 21.02 45.50 -7.49
C ALA A 4 21.47 44.07 -7.86
N ASP A 5 21.73 43.19 -6.89
CA ASP A 5 22.14 41.77 -7.12
C ASP A 5 21.06 40.75 -6.71
N MET A 6 19.78 41.15 -6.71
CA MET A 6 18.70 40.16 -6.67
C MET A 6 18.65 39.48 -8.04
N PRO A 7 18.80 38.14 -8.15
CA PRO A 7 18.61 37.46 -9.42
C PRO A 7 17.24 37.82 -9.97
N ILE A 8 17.21 38.33 -11.20
CA ILE A 8 15.98 38.53 -11.95
C ILE A 8 15.26 37.18 -11.93
N PRO A 9 14.00 37.08 -11.47
CA PRO A 9 13.24 35.84 -11.58
C PRO A 9 13.29 35.43 -13.04
N SER A 10 13.73 34.19 -13.31
CA SER A 10 13.66 33.62 -14.65
C SER A 10 12.27 33.89 -15.22
N ALA A 11 12.22 34.34 -16.48
CA ALA A 11 10.95 34.56 -17.18
C ALA A 11 10.06 33.31 -16.97
N PRO A 12 8.75 33.47 -16.70
CA PRO A 12 7.89 32.33 -16.47
C PRO A 12 8.02 31.38 -17.67
N GLN A 13 8.46 30.15 -17.39
CA GLN A 13 8.57 29.09 -18.39
C GLN A 13 7.22 28.98 -19.12
N PRO A 14 7.20 28.84 -20.45
CA PRO A 14 5.96 28.68 -21.21
C PRO A 14 5.17 27.48 -20.66
N MET A 15 3.84 27.57 -20.71
CA MET A 15 2.96 26.47 -20.31
C MET A 15 3.04 25.36 -21.37
N ASP A 16 3.27 24.13 -20.92
CA ASP A 16 3.19 22.91 -21.71
C ASP A 16 2.12 21.96 -21.12
N GLU A 17 1.82 20.87 -21.82
CA GLU A 17 0.80 19.90 -21.42
C GLU A 17 1.06 19.35 -20.01
N ALA A 18 2.29 18.88 -19.78
CA ALA A 18 2.74 18.36 -18.50
C ALA A 18 2.44 19.31 -17.33
N ARG A 19 2.82 20.58 -17.47
CA ARG A 19 2.58 21.59 -16.45
C ARG A 19 1.11 21.96 -16.34
N ALA A 20 0.36 21.99 -17.44
CA ALA A 20 -1.07 22.26 -17.43
C ALA A 20 -1.83 21.19 -16.63
N ILE A 21 -1.48 19.92 -16.82
CA ILE A 21 -2.04 18.77 -16.09
C ILE A 21 -1.74 18.85 -14.59
N LEU A 22 -0.50 19.17 -14.20
CA LEU A 22 -0.13 19.32 -12.79
C LEU A 22 -0.93 20.45 -12.10
N VAL A 23 -1.08 21.58 -12.79
CA VAL A 23 -1.84 22.74 -12.29
C VAL A 23 -3.32 22.40 -12.17
N LEU A 24 -3.88 21.74 -13.20
CA LEU A 24 -5.26 21.24 -13.16
C LEU A 24 -5.45 20.28 -11.98
N ASN A 25 -4.56 19.30 -11.79
CA ASN A 25 -4.67 18.35 -10.69
C ASN A 25 -4.62 19.02 -9.30
N ARG A 26 -3.63 19.90 -9.09
CA ARG A 26 -3.41 20.62 -7.83
C ARG A 26 -4.62 21.46 -7.46
N ASP A 27 -5.13 22.22 -8.44
CA ASP A 27 -6.18 23.21 -8.22
C ASP A 27 -7.55 22.70 -8.70
N PHE A 28 -7.72 21.39 -8.87
CA PHE A 28 -8.87 20.79 -9.55
C PHE A 28 -10.22 21.25 -9.01
N GLY A 29 -10.37 21.36 -7.68
CA GLY A 29 -11.63 21.82 -7.07
C GLY A 29 -11.98 23.28 -7.41
N MET A 30 -10.96 24.11 -7.67
CA MET A 30 -11.16 25.48 -8.17
C MET A 30 -11.59 25.47 -9.64
N PHE A 31 -10.98 24.61 -10.46
CA PHE A 31 -11.38 24.41 -11.85
C PHE A 31 -12.83 23.90 -11.94
N ASP A 32 -13.15 22.80 -11.26
CA ASP A 32 -14.48 22.16 -11.16
C ASP A 32 -15.61 23.16 -10.85
N THR A 33 -15.34 24.16 -10.01
CA THR A 33 -16.38 25.11 -9.57
C THR A 33 -16.51 26.38 -10.41
N ALA A 34 -15.70 26.54 -11.46
CA ALA A 34 -15.47 27.84 -12.11
C ALA A 34 -16.64 28.36 -12.96
N ALA A 35 -17.29 27.53 -13.79
CA ALA A 35 -18.36 27.98 -14.68
C ALA A 35 -19.78 27.88 -14.07
N HIS A 36 -19.97 27.06 -13.03
CA HIS A 36 -21.31 26.68 -12.53
C HIS A 36 -21.64 27.10 -11.10
N ARG A 37 -21.04 28.20 -10.60
CA ARG A 37 -21.38 28.80 -9.29
C ARG A 37 -21.20 27.84 -8.09
N GLY A 38 -20.22 26.95 -8.14
CA GLY A 38 -19.73 26.30 -6.91
C GLY A 38 -20.26 24.90 -6.57
N SER A 39 -20.95 24.20 -7.46
CA SER A 39 -21.25 22.78 -7.23
C SER A 39 -20.03 21.95 -7.58
N ARG A 40 -19.32 21.47 -6.55
CA ARG A 40 -18.19 20.55 -6.68
C ARG A 40 -18.71 19.17 -7.08
N ASP A 41 -18.71 18.86 -8.37
CA ASP A 41 -19.17 17.57 -8.90
C ASP A 41 -18.02 16.65 -9.32
N GLN A 42 -16.77 17.08 -9.06
CA GLN A 42 -15.53 16.37 -9.40
C GLN A 42 -15.29 16.24 -10.90
N ILE A 43 -15.93 17.10 -11.70
CA ILE A 43 -15.81 17.15 -13.14
C ILE A 43 -15.34 18.55 -13.57
N VAL A 44 -14.46 18.61 -14.57
CA VAL A 44 -14.03 19.85 -15.21
C VAL A 44 -14.46 19.83 -16.66
N SER A 45 -15.35 20.74 -17.04
CA SER A 45 -15.78 20.94 -18.43
C SER A 45 -14.90 21.96 -19.16
N ARG A 46 -15.07 22.07 -20.48
CA ARG A 46 -14.45 23.16 -21.26
C ARG A 46 -14.95 24.55 -20.85
N ASP A 47 -16.17 24.65 -20.34
CA ASP A 47 -16.69 25.92 -19.86
C ASP A 47 -16.04 26.32 -18.54
N ASP A 48 -15.72 25.36 -17.66
CA ASP A 48 -14.94 25.59 -16.44
C ASP A 48 -13.54 26.08 -16.76
N LEU A 49 -12.85 25.44 -17.71
CA LEU A 49 -11.53 25.91 -18.17
C LEU A 49 -11.60 27.34 -18.72
N ARG A 50 -12.59 27.66 -19.56
CA ARG A 50 -12.78 29.03 -20.06
C ARG A 50 -13.06 30.01 -18.91
N ALA A 51 -13.84 29.61 -17.92
CA ALA A 51 -14.13 30.43 -16.74
C ALA A 51 -12.87 30.70 -15.91
N VAL A 52 -11.99 29.70 -15.69
CA VAL A 52 -10.70 29.91 -15.01
C VAL A 52 -9.79 30.83 -15.83
N ARG A 53 -9.67 30.58 -17.15
CA ARG A 53 -8.86 31.40 -18.08
C ARG A 53 -9.25 32.88 -18.00
N ASP A 54 -10.55 33.16 -17.95
CA ASP A 54 -11.08 34.52 -17.99
C ASP A 54 -11.21 35.14 -16.58
N ASN A 55 -10.90 34.39 -15.52
CA ASN A 55 -11.01 34.86 -14.13
C ASN A 55 -9.79 35.71 -13.71
N PRO A 56 -9.98 37.02 -13.41
CA PRO A 56 -8.89 37.87 -12.97
C PRO A 56 -8.35 37.52 -11.57
N ALA A 57 -9.14 36.81 -10.75
CA ALA A 57 -8.71 36.36 -9.42
C ALA A 57 -7.87 35.07 -9.46
N ALA A 58 -7.89 34.32 -10.57
CA ALA A 58 -7.02 33.16 -10.74
C ALA A 58 -5.54 33.60 -10.79
N THR A 59 -4.62 32.70 -10.46
CA THR A 59 -3.19 32.95 -10.67
C THR A 59 -2.85 32.96 -12.17
N TRP A 60 -1.71 33.53 -12.53
CA TRP A 60 -1.26 33.48 -13.92
C TRP A 60 -1.09 32.03 -14.42
N GLU A 61 -0.62 31.15 -13.53
CA GLU A 61 -0.35 29.74 -13.84
C GLU A 61 -1.65 28.97 -14.08
N GLN A 62 -2.67 29.21 -13.25
CA GLN A 62 -4.01 28.65 -13.44
C GLN A 62 -4.64 29.09 -14.76
N ARG A 63 -4.57 30.39 -15.09
CA ARG A 63 -5.07 30.90 -16.38
C ARG A 63 -4.33 30.30 -17.56
N ALA A 64 -3.00 30.19 -17.48
CA ALA A 64 -2.19 29.62 -18.55
C ALA A 64 -2.46 28.13 -18.76
N ALA A 65 -2.67 27.36 -17.69
CA ALA A 65 -3.04 25.95 -17.78
C ALA A 65 -4.43 25.78 -18.40
N ALA A 66 -5.40 26.61 -17.97
CA ALA A 66 -6.73 26.62 -18.54
C ALA A 66 -6.73 27.01 -20.03
N ASP A 67 -5.94 28.02 -20.41
CA ASP A 67 -5.78 28.44 -21.79
C ASP A 67 -5.15 27.32 -22.65
N TYR A 68 -4.13 26.65 -22.14
CA TYR A 68 -3.49 25.51 -22.80
C TYR A 68 -4.52 24.42 -23.12
N LEU A 69 -5.26 23.95 -22.12
CA LEU A 69 -6.25 22.87 -22.27
C LEU A 69 -7.47 23.28 -23.12
N VAL A 70 -7.79 24.57 -23.22
CA VAL A 70 -8.85 25.06 -24.12
C VAL A 70 -8.38 25.13 -25.58
N THR A 71 -7.08 25.35 -25.81
CA THR A 71 -6.51 25.61 -27.14
C THR A 71 -5.84 24.39 -27.78
N HIS A 72 -5.62 23.32 -27.03
CA HIS A 72 -5.03 22.05 -27.47
C HIS A 72 -6.05 20.94 -27.28
N ASP A 73 -6.86 20.69 -28.32
CA ASP A 73 -7.92 19.68 -28.27
C ASP A 73 -7.36 18.29 -27.97
N GLU A 74 -6.18 17.96 -28.50
CA GLU A 74 -5.51 16.69 -28.24
C GLU A 74 -5.18 16.46 -26.76
N ALA A 75 -4.79 17.51 -26.02
CA ALA A 75 -4.46 17.41 -24.61
C ALA A 75 -5.73 17.29 -23.76
N PHE A 76 -6.79 18.01 -24.12
CA PHE A 76 -8.09 17.88 -23.47
C PHE A 76 -8.70 16.49 -23.70
N ASP A 77 -8.75 16.05 -24.95
CA ASP A 77 -9.37 14.79 -25.36
C ASP A 77 -8.55 13.58 -24.85
N GLY A 78 -7.23 13.74 -24.73
CA GLY A 78 -6.34 12.78 -24.09
C GLY A 78 -6.67 12.60 -22.60
N LEU A 79 -6.90 13.71 -21.88
CA LEU A 79 -7.36 13.67 -20.49
C LEU A 79 -8.76 13.06 -20.38
N ASP A 80 -9.76 13.60 -21.08
CA ASP A 80 -11.17 13.15 -21.08
C ASP A 80 -11.30 11.61 -21.20
N THR A 81 -10.44 10.98 -22.00
CA THR A 81 -10.51 9.54 -22.25
C THR A 81 -9.57 8.67 -21.39
N ALA A 82 -8.78 9.27 -20.50
CA ALA A 82 -7.67 8.59 -19.84
C ALA A 82 -8.10 7.44 -18.91
N ALA A 83 -9.00 7.71 -17.95
CA ALA A 83 -9.36 6.73 -16.93
C ALA A 83 -10.45 5.75 -17.40
N GLU A 84 -11.45 6.23 -18.12
CA GLU A 84 -12.55 5.38 -18.57
C GLU A 84 -12.27 4.73 -19.93
N GLY A 85 -11.58 5.42 -20.84
CA GLY A 85 -11.39 4.91 -22.21
C GLY A 85 -12.69 4.86 -22.98
N GLY A 86 -12.80 5.69 -24.00
CA GLY A 86 -14.05 5.82 -24.74
C GLY A 86 -14.02 6.97 -25.72
N SER A 87 -15.21 7.40 -26.13
CA SER A 87 -15.37 8.65 -26.87
C SER A 87 -15.29 9.81 -25.90
N THR A 88 -14.68 10.91 -26.33
CA THR A 88 -14.67 12.18 -25.59
C THR A 88 -16.09 12.56 -25.19
N ASP A 89 -16.37 12.62 -23.90
CA ASP A 89 -17.68 13.05 -23.39
C ASP A 89 -17.70 14.56 -23.08
N GLY A 90 -16.55 15.21 -23.19
CA GLY A 90 -16.34 16.62 -22.95
C GLY A 90 -16.05 16.97 -21.49
N PHE A 91 -15.79 15.97 -20.65
CA PHE A 91 -15.61 16.11 -19.21
C PHE A 91 -14.31 15.45 -18.74
N ILE A 92 -13.56 16.17 -17.91
CA ILE A 92 -12.34 15.65 -17.27
C ILE A 92 -12.66 15.38 -15.81
N SER A 93 -12.65 14.13 -15.39
CA SER A 93 -12.73 13.77 -13.96
C SER A 93 -11.36 13.90 -13.28
N ARG A 94 -11.33 13.93 -11.96
CA ARG A 94 -10.05 13.86 -11.22
C ARG A 94 -9.29 12.57 -11.56
N LYS A 95 -10.02 11.47 -11.79
CA LYS A 95 -9.46 10.17 -12.12
C LYS A 95 -8.69 10.22 -13.43
N ASP A 96 -9.25 10.92 -14.42
CA ASP A 96 -8.64 11.12 -15.74
C ASP A 96 -7.29 11.82 -15.64
N VAL A 97 -7.24 12.93 -14.91
CA VAL A 97 -6.02 13.70 -14.69
C VAL A 97 -4.94 12.84 -14.04
N THR A 98 -5.30 12.06 -13.03
CA THR A 98 -4.37 11.15 -12.34
C THR A 98 -3.83 10.07 -13.26
N VAL A 99 -4.71 9.37 -13.98
CA VAL A 99 -4.33 8.27 -14.87
C VAL A 99 -3.44 8.78 -16.00
N HIS A 100 -3.79 9.92 -16.62
CA HIS A 100 -3.01 10.52 -17.70
C HIS A 100 -1.62 10.95 -17.23
N ALA A 101 -1.53 11.68 -16.13
CA ALA A 101 -0.26 12.17 -15.60
C ALA A 101 0.71 11.04 -15.22
N ILE A 102 0.18 9.96 -14.65
CA ILE A 102 0.96 8.76 -14.30
C ILE A 102 1.37 7.99 -15.56
N ARG A 103 0.53 7.86 -16.57
CA ARG A 103 0.88 7.06 -17.75
C ARG A 103 1.89 7.74 -18.65
N ASP A 104 1.73 9.04 -18.85
CA ASP A 104 2.61 9.81 -19.71
C ASP A 104 3.95 10.10 -19.04
N GLY A 105 3.97 10.20 -17.69
CA GLY A 105 5.16 10.29 -16.85
C GLY A 105 6.03 11.55 -17.02
N GLY A 106 5.97 12.21 -18.18
CA GLY A 106 6.74 13.41 -18.50
C GLY A 106 6.39 14.62 -17.62
N ALA A 107 5.20 14.61 -17.04
CA ALA A 107 4.75 15.63 -16.11
C ALA A 107 5.29 15.46 -14.68
N LEU A 108 5.70 14.25 -14.29
CA LEU A 108 6.12 13.98 -12.91
C LEU A 108 7.59 14.35 -12.68
N PRO A 109 7.93 14.99 -11.56
CA PRO A 109 9.32 15.27 -11.19
C PRO A 109 10.17 13.99 -11.15
N LEU A 110 11.27 13.97 -11.90
CA LEU A 110 12.24 12.88 -11.84
C LEU A 110 13.02 12.95 -10.52
N LEU A 111 12.94 11.89 -9.72
CA LEU A 111 13.68 11.74 -8.46
C LEU A 111 15.02 11.07 -8.69
N GLN A 112 15.02 9.98 -9.47
CA GLN A 112 16.22 9.20 -9.78
C GLN A 112 16.05 8.49 -11.13
N SER A 113 17.15 8.28 -11.85
CA SER A 113 17.20 7.41 -13.01
C SER A 113 18.39 6.45 -12.88
N ARG A 114 18.24 5.22 -13.39
CA ARG A 114 19.27 4.18 -13.34
C ARG A 114 19.21 3.31 -14.58
N GLN A 115 20.39 2.92 -15.08
CA GLN A 115 20.50 1.86 -16.09
C GLN A 115 20.61 0.49 -15.41
N VAL A 116 19.89 -0.49 -15.93
CA VAL A 116 20.02 -1.89 -15.55
C VAL A 116 20.12 -2.73 -16.82
N ASP A 117 20.96 -3.76 -16.82
CA ASP A 117 21.00 -4.72 -17.90
C ASP A 117 20.01 -5.86 -17.58
N GLY A 118 18.98 -6.00 -18.42
CA GLY A 118 18.11 -7.15 -18.39
C GLY A 118 18.81 -8.38 -19.01
N SER A 119 18.36 -9.56 -18.59
CA SER A 119 18.94 -10.83 -19.04
C SER A 119 17.88 -11.83 -19.52
N GLY A 120 16.72 -11.34 -19.97
CA GLY A 120 15.72 -12.09 -20.72
C GLY A 120 14.97 -13.19 -19.96
N GLY A 121 15.35 -13.49 -18.72
CA GLY A 121 14.74 -14.56 -17.93
C GLY A 121 14.93 -14.48 -16.42
N ASN A 122 15.84 -13.65 -15.92
CA ASN A 122 16.07 -13.47 -14.49
C ASN A 122 15.29 -12.25 -13.97
N PRO A 123 14.42 -12.41 -12.95
CA PRO A 123 13.71 -11.29 -12.38
C PRO A 123 14.64 -10.27 -11.73
N ILE A 124 14.27 -8.99 -11.84
CA ILE A 124 14.98 -7.88 -11.20
C ILE A 124 14.10 -7.32 -10.09
N ILE A 125 14.66 -7.23 -8.89
CA ILE A 125 14.05 -6.52 -7.76
C ILE A 125 14.69 -5.15 -7.66
N LEU A 126 13.85 -4.12 -7.62
CA LEU A 126 14.21 -2.74 -7.37
C LEU A 126 13.88 -2.40 -5.92
N HIS A 127 14.91 -2.13 -5.14
CA HIS A 127 14.78 -1.62 -3.78
C HIS A 127 14.79 -0.10 -3.79
N ILE A 128 13.79 0.51 -3.15
CA ILE A 128 13.63 1.96 -3.00
C ILE A 128 13.69 2.31 -1.51
N ASP A 129 14.75 3.02 -1.13
CA ASP A 129 14.87 3.70 0.17
C ASP A 129 14.53 5.17 -0.04
N ALA A 130 13.52 5.68 0.64
CA ALA A 130 13.06 7.06 0.52
C ALA A 130 12.36 7.50 1.80
N GLN A 131 12.33 8.81 2.04
CA GLN A 131 11.56 9.41 3.11
C GLN A 131 10.22 9.90 2.57
N ALA A 132 9.16 9.56 3.29
CA ALA A 132 7.84 10.15 3.08
C ALA A 132 7.90 11.68 3.29
N PRO A 133 6.97 12.46 2.71
CA PRO A 133 6.91 13.90 2.91
C PRO A 133 6.92 14.28 4.39
N SER A 134 7.55 15.41 4.73
CA SER A 134 7.62 15.85 6.13
C SER A 134 6.22 16.02 6.73
N GLY A 135 5.98 15.36 7.87
CA GLY A 135 4.69 15.34 8.54
C GLY A 135 3.71 14.28 8.02
N ALA A 136 4.08 13.51 6.98
CA ALA A 136 3.26 12.42 6.51
C ALA A 136 3.19 11.29 7.55
N ALA A 137 1.99 10.84 7.84
CA ALA A 137 1.72 9.69 8.69
C ALA A 137 0.44 9.02 8.22
N TRP A 138 0.44 7.69 8.11
CA TRP A 138 -0.66 6.96 7.50
C TRP A 138 -2.00 7.22 8.21
N GLY A 139 -1.98 7.54 9.51
CA GLY A 139 -3.15 7.84 10.31
C GLY A 139 -3.80 9.21 10.01
N ASN A 140 -3.18 10.05 9.20
CA ASN A 140 -3.70 11.37 8.89
C ASN A 140 -4.98 11.29 8.04
N THR A 141 -5.93 12.19 8.31
CA THR A 141 -7.23 12.25 7.62
C THR A 141 -7.35 13.41 6.66
N ASP A 142 -6.38 14.34 6.67
CA ASP A 142 -6.31 15.50 5.78
C ASP A 142 -5.64 15.19 4.43
N GLY A 143 -5.36 13.90 4.19
CA GLY A 143 -4.67 13.42 2.99
C GLY A 143 -3.15 13.39 3.13
N SER A 144 -2.56 13.85 4.25
CA SER A 144 -1.11 13.81 4.50
C SER A 144 -0.59 12.42 4.92
N ASN A 145 -0.94 11.36 4.19
CA ASN A 145 -0.83 9.98 4.69
C ASN A 145 0.48 9.30 4.31
N ALA A 146 0.93 9.50 3.07
CA ALA A 146 2.11 8.86 2.50
C ALA A 146 2.66 9.66 1.32
N GLY A 147 3.90 9.36 0.93
CA GLY A 147 4.46 9.72 -0.38
C GLY A 147 4.20 8.63 -1.41
N ILE A 148 4.22 8.96 -2.70
CA ILE A 148 4.12 7.97 -3.78
C ILE A 148 5.25 8.17 -4.80
N VAL A 149 5.97 7.08 -5.09
CA VAL A 149 6.98 7.02 -6.15
C VAL A 149 6.46 6.14 -7.27
N SER A 150 6.28 6.72 -8.45
CA SER A 150 5.95 5.97 -9.66
C SER A 150 7.23 5.47 -10.33
N VAL A 151 7.22 4.19 -10.68
CA VAL A 151 8.32 3.49 -11.34
C VAL A 151 8.01 3.39 -12.83
N TYR A 152 8.99 3.77 -13.66
CA TYR A 152 8.92 3.62 -15.11
C TYR A 152 10.07 2.76 -15.59
N VAL A 153 9.81 1.93 -16.59
CA VAL A 153 10.82 1.18 -17.34
C VAL A 153 10.73 1.60 -18.80
N ASP A 154 11.83 2.12 -19.33
CA ASP A 154 11.93 2.65 -20.71
C ASP A 154 10.84 3.66 -21.06
N GLY A 155 10.55 4.55 -20.10
CA GLY A 155 9.53 5.60 -20.24
C GLY A 155 8.08 5.10 -20.14
N ARG A 156 7.85 3.83 -19.82
CA ARG A 156 6.51 3.27 -19.60
C ARG A 156 6.24 3.08 -18.11
N TYR A 157 5.07 3.54 -17.66
CA TYR A 157 4.61 3.29 -16.31
C TYR A 157 4.62 1.79 -15.99
N TYR A 158 5.13 1.46 -14.80
CA TYR A 158 5.33 0.09 -14.37
C TYR A 158 4.54 -0.26 -13.12
N ALA A 159 4.73 0.51 -12.05
CA ALA A 159 4.10 0.34 -10.76
C ALA A 159 4.25 1.60 -9.91
N ASP A 160 3.54 1.66 -8.80
CA ASP A 160 3.74 2.63 -7.73
C ASP A 160 4.29 1.95 -6.47
N ALA A 161 5.19 2.68 -5.80
CA ALA A 161 5.65 2.37 -4.46
C ALA A 161 5.09 3.43 -3.49
N THR A 162 4.30 2.97 -2.51
CA THR A 162 3.83 3.82 -1.42
C THR A 162 4.92 3.97 -0.37
N ILE A 163 5.36 5.21 -0.15
CA ILE A 163 6.40 5.56 0.82
C ILE A 163 5.71 5.95 2.12
N LEU A 164 5.64 5.00 3.05
CA LEU A 164 5.05 5.15 4.38
C LEU A 164 6.13 5.61 5.37
N SER A 165 5.83 6.59 6.22
CA SER A 165 6.78 7.03 7.26
C SER A 165 6.99 5.96 8.33
N GLU A 166 6.01 5.07 8.48
CA GLU A 166 6.03 3.93 9.39
C GLU A 166 6.94 2.80 8.92
N ASN A 167 7.32 2.75 7.63
CA ASN A 167 8.14 1.68 7.06
C ASN A 167 9.63 2.11 6.99
N PRO A 168 10.48 1.66 7.92
CA PRO A 168 11.91 2.00 7.92
C PRO A 168 12.73 1.15 6.95
N GLU A 169 12.14 0.12 6.34
CA GLU A 169 12.85 -0.88 5.54
C GLU A 169 12.89 -0.53 4.05
N GLY A 170 12.12 0.47 3.62
CA GLY A 170 11.96 0.80 2.20
C GLY A 170 10.99 -0.15 1.49
N VAL A 171 10.92 -0.02 0.15
CA VAL A 171 9.96 -0.76 -0.68
C VAL A 171 10.70 -1.54 -1.76
N ASP A 172 10.40 -2.84 -1.85
CA ASP A 172 10.88 -3.70 -2.93
C ASP A 172 9.81 -3.86 -4.02
N VAL A 173 10.14 -3.37 -5.23
CA VAL A 173 9.33 -3.51 -6.44
C VAL A 173 9.92 -4.61 -7.32
N ASN A 174 9.11 -5.59 -7.68
CA ASN A 174 9.45 -6.61 -8.65
C ASN A 174 9.30 -6.07 -10.07
N LEU A 175 10.42 -5.91 -10.79
CA LEU A 175 10.45 -5.50 -12.20
C LEU A 175 10.33 -6.68 -13.17
N GLY A 176 10.06 -7.89 -12.69
CA GLY A 176 9.97 -9.07 -13.54
C GLY A 176 11.27 -9.33 -14.31
N ALA A 177 11.18 -10.17 -15.34
CA ALA A 177 12.28 -10.41 -16.25
C ALA A 177 12.24 -9.38 -17.39
N LEU A 178 13.13 -8.38 -17.31
CA LEU A 178 13.34 -7.45 -18.42
C LEU A 178 14.09 -8.16 -19.56
N GLY A 179 13.83 -7.74 -20.80
CA GLY A 179 14.47 -8.27 -22.00
C GLY A 179 16.00 -8.14 -21.97
N ASP A 180 16.68 -8.82 -22.90
CA ASP A 180 18.15 -8.71 -22.97
C ASP A 180 18.59 -7.29 -23.33
N GLY A 181 19.54 -6.75 -22.57
CA GLY A 181 20.19 -5.47 -22.86
C GLY A 181 19.84 -4.34 -21.88
N PRO A 182 20.27 -3.11 -22.17
CA PRO A 182 20.12 -2.00 -21.25
C PRO A 182 18.68 -1.50 -21.20
N HIS A 183 18.18 -1.30 -19.99
CA HIS A 183 16.89 -0.70 -19.67
C HIS A 183 17.07 0.52 -18.76
N THR A 184 16.23 1.52 -18.95
CA THR A 184 16.21 2.72 -18.11
C THR A 184 15.09 2.62 -17.09
N ILE A 185 15.44 2.60 -15.81
CA ILE A 185 14.50 2.75 -14.70
C ILE A 185 14.44 4.22 -14.31
N GLU A 186 13.23 4.78 -14.22
CA GLU A 186 13.01 6.12 -13.68
C GLU A 186 12.07 6.05 -12.47
N LEU A 187 12.45 6.75 -11.40
CA LEU A 187 11.62 6.99 -10.23
C LEU A 187 11.12 8.43 -10.30
N ARG A 188 9.80 8.61 -10.26
CA ARG A 188 9.18 9.92 -10.35
C ARG A 188 8.24 10.15 -9.19
N ASP A 189 8.22 11.38 -8.68
CA ASP A 189 7.32 11.75 -7.58
C ASP A 189 5.89 11.89 -8.12
N SER A 190 4.98 11.05 -7.65
CA SER A 190 3.55 11.16 -7.97
C SER A 190 2.69 11.47 -6.75
N THR A 191 3.30 11.94 -5.65
CA THR A 191 2.63 12.27 -4.38
C THR A 191 1.54 13.32 -4.60
N ALA A 192 1.86 14.41 -5.31
CA ALA A 192 0.90 15.48 -5.59
C ALA A 192 -0.35 15.01 -6.36
N ILE A 193 -0.23 13.88 -7.07
CA ILE A 193 -1.30 13.26 -7.86
C ILE A 193 -2.02 12.15 -7.07
N GLY A 194 -1.36 11.55 -6.07
CA GLY A 194 -1.87 10.41 -5.30
C GLY A 194 -2.43 10.71 -3.92
N THR A 195 -2.10 11.85 -3.29
CA THR A 195 -2.54 12.11 -1.90
C THR A 195 -2.94 13.57 -1.65
N GLY A 196 -2.93 14.41 -2.69
CA GLY A 196 -3.21 15.85 -2.59
C GLY A 196 -1.94 16.69 -2.42
N ASN A 197 -2.10 17.93 -1.95
CA ASN A 197 -1.06 18.97 -1.94
C ASN A 197 0.01 18.77 -0.83
N GLN A 198 0.54 17.55 -0.73
CA GLN A 198 1.65 17.22 0.16
C GLN A 198 2.99 17.72 -0.39
N GLY A 199 3.99 17.81 0.49
CA GLY A 199 5.38 17.94 0.08
C GLY A 199 5.84 16.74 -0.76
N ALA A 200 6.98 16.90 -1.43
CA ALA A 200 7.60 15.83 -2.21
C ALA A 200 8.24 14.76 -1.29
N VAL A 201 8.40 13.55 -1.82
CA VAL A 201 9.29 12.55 -1.20
C VAL A 201 10.74 13.04 -1.23
N SER A 202 11.54 12.64 -0.24
CA SER A 202 12.94 13.08 -0.11
C SER A 202 13.90 11.91 0.10
N ASP A 203 15.20 12.18 -0.02
CA ASP A 203 16.30 11.23 0.23
C ASP A 203 16.20 9.89 -0.54
N VAL A 204 15.68 9.95 -1.77
CA VAL A 204 15.44 8.78 -2.62
C VAL A 204 16.75 8.12 -3.04
N ARG A 205 16.85 6.81 -2.79
CA ARG A 205 17.94 5.93 -3.18
C ARG A 205 17.40 4.62 -3.72
N ALA A 206 17.80 4.30 -4.94
CA ALA A 206 17.44 3.06 -5.60
C ALA A 206 18.61 2.09 -5.74
N SER A 207 18.38 0.81 -5.49
CA SER A 207 19.30 -0.28 -5.83
C SER A 207 18.57 -1.44 -6.50
N THR A 208 19.29 -2.21 -7.31
CA THR A 208 18.71 -3.33 -8.06
C THR A 208 19.43 -4.61 -7.72
N ARG A 209 18.67 -5.70 -7.60
CA ARG A 209 19.19 -7.05 -7.41
C ARG A 209 18.54 -7.98 -8.43
N GLN A 210 19.36 -8.66 -9.21
CA GLN A 210 18.88 -9.69 -10.12
C GLN A 210 18.82 -11.04 -9.40
N LEU A 211 17.77 -11.81 -9.65
CA LEU A 211 17.55 -13.13 -9.09
C LEU A 211 17.90 -14.20 -10.13
N ASP A 212 18.85 -15.08 -9.81
CA ASP A 212 19.26 -16.12 -10.75
C ASP A 212 18.34 -17.35 -10.69
N MET A 213 17.58 -17.58 -11.76
CA MET A 213 16.72 -18.75 -11.94
C MET A 213 17.51 -20.08 -11.89
N HIS A 214 18.81 -20.04 -12.14
CA HIS A 214 19.70 -21.19 -12.16
C HIS A 214 20.67 -21.23 -10.98
N ALA A 215 20.45 -20.40 -9.95
CA ALA A 215 21.30 -20.35 -8.76
C ALA A 215 21.51 -21.75 -8.16
N SER A 216 22.69 -22.02 -7.60
CA SER A 216 22.95 -23.33 -6.97
C SER A 216 22.21 -23.51 -5.63
N GLY A 217 21.85 -22.41 -4.96
CA GLY A 217 21.13 -22.43 -3.68
C GLY A 217 19.60 -22.50 -3.88
N PRO A 218 18.88 -23.36 -3.13
CA PRO A 218 17.42 -23.47 -3.26
C PRO A 218 16.69 -22.17 -2.90
N GLN A 219 17.16 -21.43 -1.89
CA GLN A 219 16.51 -20.18 -1.46
C GLN A 219 16.48 -19.13 -2.57
N GLU A 220 17.60 -18.91 -3.26
CA GLU A 220 17.68 -17.94 -4.35
C GLU A 220 16.86 -18.39 -5.57
N ARG A 221 16.91 -19.70 -5.91
CA ARG A 221 16.06 -20.24 -6.98
C ARG A 221 14.58 -20.09 -6.69
N ASP A 222 14.15 -20.37 -5.45
CA ASP A 222 12.75 -20.27 -5.06
C ASP A 222 12.31 -18.79 -5.07
N ALA A 223 13.17 -17.87 -4.64
CA ALA A 223 12.92 -16.43 -4.76
C ALA A 223 12.83 -15.97 -6.22
N ALA A 224 13.74 -16.42 -7.09
CA ALA A 224 13.71 -16.13 -8.53
C ALA A 224 12.41 -16.68 -9.17
N LEU A 225 12.07 -17.92 -8.85
CA LEU A 225 10.87 -18.57 -9.37
C LEU A 225 9.59 -17.85 -8.88
N ALA A 226 9.53 -17.49 -7.60
CA ALA A 226 8.43 -16.72 -7.04
C ALA A 226 8.31 -15.33 -7.66
N ALA A 227 9.42 -14.62 -7.87
CA ALA A 227 9.41 -13.30 -8.50
C ALA A 227 8.97 -13.36 -9.97
N ARG A 228 9.34 -14.42 -10.71
CA ARG A 228 8.96 -14.57 -12.12
C ARG A 228 7.45 -14.62 -12.34
N TYR A 229 6.73 -15.31 -11.45
CA TYR A 229 5.29 -15.54 -11.57
C TYR A 229 4.44 -14.64 -10.65
N ALA A 230 5.06 -13.67 -9.97
CA ALA A 230 4.35 -12.79 -9.05
C ALA A 230 3.34 -11.90 -9.78
N PRO A 231 2.18 -11.62 -9.17
CA PRO A 231 1.17 -10.75 -9.74
C PRO A 231 1.59 -9.29 -9.79
N VAL A 232 1.11 -8.60 -10.82
CA VAL A 232 0.89 -7.16 -10.83
C VAL A 232 -0.56 -6.93 -10.44
N VAL A 233 -0.78 -6.14 -9.38
CA VAL A 233 -2.11 -5.88 -8.83
C VAL A 233 -2.51 -4.44 -9.11
N HIS A 234 -3.49 -4.22 -9.98
CA HIS A 234 -4.06 -2.90 -10.21
C HIS A 234 -5.09 -2.56 -9.13
N LEU A 235 -4.90 -1.41 -8.48
CA LEU A 235 -5.65 -1.00 -7.30
C LEU A 235 -6.99 -0.34 -7.67
N GLU A 236 -7.97 -0.42 -6.77
CA GLU A 236 -9.35 0.02 -7.03
C GLU A 236 -9.49 1.55 -7.16
N ASP A 237 -8.65 2.38 -6.51
CA ASP A 237 -8.74 3.84 -6.62
C ASP A 237 -7.42 4.63 -6.38
N ASN A 238 -7.41 5.87 -6.88
CA ASN A 238 -6.29 6.74 -7.21
C ASN A 238 -6.04 7.88 -6.20
N GLY A 239 -6.15 7.62 -4.89
CA GLY A 239 -5.68 8.60 -3.90
C GLY A 239 -6.71 9.31 -3.04
N GLN A 240 -7.79 8.63 -2.66
CA GLN A 240 -8.69 9.11 -1.62
C GLN A 240 -8.47 8.34 -0.32
N ALA A 241 -8.63 9.05 0.81
CA ALA A 241 -8.73 8.47 2.13
C ALA A 241 -9.93 7.50 2.15
N GLY A 242 -9.67 6.19 2.29
CA GLY A 242 -10.71 5.18 2.53
C GLY A 242 -10.46 3.79 1.95
N ASN A 243 -9.27 3.52 1.40
CA ASN A 243 -8.95 2.22 0.81
C ASN A 243 -7.68 1.62 1.42
N ASN A 244 -7.73 0.31 1.62
CA ASN A 244 -6.61 -0.52 2.04
C ASN A 244 -5.36 -0.33 1.15
N VAL A 245 -4.19 -0.15 1.76
CA VAL A 245 -2.90 -0.12 1.06
C VAL A 245 -2.23 -1.50 1.10
N PRO A 246 -1.75 -2.05 -0.03
CA PRO A 246 -0.94 -3.25 -0.01
C PRO A 246 0.39 -2.97 0.70
N LEU A 247 0.74 -3.83 1.65
CA LEU A 247 1.95 -3.71 2.47
C LEU A 247 3.07 -4.62 1.99
N LEU A 248 2.77 -5.92 1.84
CA LEU A 248 3.73 -6.96 1.50
C LEU A 248 3.09 -7.99 0.56
N SER A 249 3.90 -8.58 -0.32
CA SER A 249 3.51 -9.75 -1.10
C SER A 249 4.20 -10.99 -0.53
N GLY A 250 3.44 -12.05 -0.27
CA GLY A 250 3.96 -13.34 0.16
C GLY A 250 3.87 -14.39 -0.94
N ALA A 251 4.83 -15.32 -0.96
CA ALA A 251 4.80 -16.49 -1.84
C ALA A 251 5.16 -17.77 -1.08
N GLN A 252 4.25 -18.75 -1.09
CA GLN A 252 4.52 -20.09 -0.57
C GLN A 252 4.98 -20.98 -1.72
N VAL A 253 6.23 -21.44 -1.68
CA VAL A 253 6.81 -22.32 -2.71
C VAL A 253 6.84 -23.75 -2.19
N ARG A 254 6.12 -24.65 -2.85
CA ARG A 254 5.98 -26.05 -2.47
C ARG A 254 6.37 -26.96 -3.62
N ARG A 255 7.45 -27.72 -3.45
CA ARG A 255 7.87 -28.77 -4.39
C ARG A 255 6.92 -29.98 -4.27
N ASN A 256 6.52 -30.55 -5.40
CA ASN A 256 5.65 -31.72 -5.48
C ASN A 256 6.46 -32.96 -5.87
N ASP A 257 5.99 -34.15 -5.43
CA ASP A 257 6.66 -35.42 -5.71
C ASP A 257 6.63 -35.82 -7.21
N ASP A 258 5.77 -35.18 -8.01
CA ASP A 258 5.63 -35.42 -9.45
C ASP A 258 6.63 -34.61 -10.30
N GLY A 259 7.52 -33.83 -9.68
CA GLY A 259 8.49 -32.99 -10.36
C GLY A 259 7.92 -31.63 -10.80
N THR A 260 6.83 -31.19 -10.20
CA THR A 260 6.30 -29.84 -10.34
C THR A 260 6.51 -29.02 -9.07
N THR A 261 6.38 -27.70 -9.17
CA THR A 261 6.40 -26.77 -8.04
C THR A 261 5.13 -25.93 -8.04
N THR A 262 4.41 -25.90 -6.92
CA THR A 262 3.29 -24.98 -6.71
C THR A 262 3.78 -23.72 -5.98
N ILE A 263 3.38 -22.56 -6.48
CA ILE A 263 3.63 -21.26 -5.87
C ILE A 263 2.29 -20.60 -5.60
N SER A 264 1.99 -20.32 -4.33
CA SER A 264 0.76 -19.64 -3.94
C SER A 264 1.07 -18.22 -3.49
N TYR A 265 0.36 -17.24 -4.05
CA TYR A 265 0.56 -15.82 -3.77
C TYR A 265 -0.56 -15.25 -2.92
N SER A 266 -0.19 -14.39 -1.98
CA SER A 266 -1.14 -13.50 -1.32
C SER A 266 -0.54 -12.11 -1.13
N VAL A 267 -1.40 -11.14 -0.87
CA VAL A 267 -1.02 -9.77 -0.56
C VAL A 267 -1.59 -9.40 0.80
N LEU A 268 -0.73 -8.90 1.66
CA LEU A 268 -1.12 -8.34 2.94
C LEU A 268 -1.53 -6.88 2.75
N TYR A 269 -2.72 -6.52 3.20
CA TYR A 269 -3.24 -5.16 3.16
C TYR A 269 -3.32 -4.52 4.55
N SER A 270 -3.29 -3.18 4.62
CA SER A 270 -3.41 -2.41 5.87
C SER A 270 -4.66 -2.76 6.67
N ASN A 271 -5.76 -3.10 5.99
CA ASN A 271 -7.01 -3.46 6.63
C ASN A 271 -7.90 -4.39 5.76
N GLU A 272 -8.91 -5.01 6.37
CA GLU A 272 -10.08 -5.61 5.73
C GLU A 272 -11.24 -4.60 5.83
N ASP A 273 -11.68 -4.03 4.69
CA ASP A 273 -12.79 -3.06 4.64
C ASP A 273 -14.14 -3.70 4.31
N GLY A 274 -14.12 -4.92 3.77
CA GLY A 274 -15.31 -5.68 3.40
C GLY A 274 -15.82 -6.59 4.51
N GLY A 275 -17.13 -6.87 4.51
CA GLY A 275 -17.76 -7.89 5.36
C GLY A 275 -17.47 -7.76 6.86
N ASP A 276 -16.62 -8.64 7.40
CA ASP A 276 -16.26 -8.66 8.82
C ASP A 276 -15.42 -7.42 9.21
N GLY A 277 -14.84 -6.73 8.23
CA GLY A 277 -14.12 -5.45 8.32
C GLY A 277 -14.92 -4.24 8.82
N ALA A 278 -16.25 -4.32 8.78
CA ALA A 278 -17.12 -3.32 9.39
C ALA A 278 -17.08 -3.35 10.93
N GLU A 279 -16.59 -4.44 11.52
CA GLU A 279 -16.49 -4.64 12.97
C GLU A 279 -15.03 -4.99 13.36
N PRO A 280 -14.14 -4.00 13.55
CA PRO A 280 -12.74 -4.24 13.95
C PRO A 280 -12.61 -5.13 15.19
N GLY A 281 -13.54 -5.02 16.14
CA GLY A 281 -13.59 -5.88 17.33
C GLY A 281 -13.75 -7.36 16.99
N ARG A 282 -14.49 -7.70 15.92
CA ARG A 282 -14.70 -9.08 15.46
C ARG A 282 -13.46 -9.63 14.77
N LEU A 283 -12.80 -8.84 13.92
CA LEU A 283 -11.54 -9.25 13.29
C LEU A 283 -10.43 -9.45 14.32
N ASN A 284 -10.27 -8.51 15.26
CA ASN A 284 -9.35 -8.70 16.38
C ASN A 284 -9.73 -9.90 17.26
N GLY A 285 -11.02 -10.15 17.50
CA GLY A 285 -11.45 -11.31 18.29
C GLY A 285 -11.19 -12.66 17.62
N LYS A 286 -11.30 -12.74 16.29
CA LYS A 286 -11.15 -13.97 15.51
C LYS A 286 -9.72 -14.25 15.06
N TRP A 287 -9.03 -13.19 14.62
CA TRP A 287 -7.73 -13.27 13.96
C TRP A 287 -6.65 -12.45 14.69
N GLY A 288 -7.03 -11.62 15.68
CA GLY A 288 -6.17 -10.68 16.41
C GLY A 288 -5.38 -9.71 15.55
N ARG A 289 -5.99 -9.32 14.44
CA ARG A 289 -5.51 -8.30 13.52
C ARG A 289 -6.69 -7.72 12.76
N ASN A 290 -6.49 -6.55 12.16
CA ASN A 290 -7.45 -5.94 11.23
C ASN A 290 -6.94 -5.95 9.79
N THR A 291 -5.66 -6.25 9.57
CA THR A 291 -5.10 -6.48 8.24
C THR A 291 -5.81 -7.62 7.52
N ASP A 292 -5.87 -7.51 6.20
CA ASP A 292 -6.33 -8.57 5.33
C ASP A 292 -5.15 -9.32 4.70
N ASP A 293 -5.28 -10.62 4.52
CA ASP A 293 -4.31 -11.48 3.81
C ASP A 293 -5.04 -12.20 2.68
N GLU A 294 -5.14 -11.51 1.54
CA GLU A 294 -5.99 -11.97 0.45
C GLU A 294 -5.17 -12.80 -0.55
N SER A 295 -5.62 -14.04 -0.74
CA SER A 295 -5.03 -14.98 -1.70
C SER A 295 -5.30 -14.51 -3.13
N VAL A 296 -4.25 -14.42 -3.95
CA VAL A 296 -4.37 -13.99 -5.35
C VAL A 296 -4.66 -15.18 -6.25
N PHE A 297 -3.68 -16.07 -6.40
CA PHE A 297 -3.76 -17.33 -7.14
C PHE A 297 -2.61 -18.26 -6.73
N SER A 298 -2.67 -19.49 -7.21
CA SER A 298 -1.58 -20.45 -7.23
C SER A 298 -1.22 -20.83 -8.66
N VAL A 299 0.07 -20.91 -8.96
CA VAL A 299 0.60 -21.48 -10.21
C VAL A 299 1.33 -22.77 -9.90
N THR A 300 1.19 -23.78 -10.76
CA THR A 300 2.02 -24.98 -10.74
C THR A 300 2.89 -25.00 -11.99
N VAL A 301 4.19 -25.15 -11.80
CA VAL A 301 5.19 -25.16 -12.86
C VAL A 301 5.89 -26.51 -12.93
N ASP A 302 6.21 -26.98 -14.13
CA ASP A 302 7.04 -28.17 -14.32
C ASP A 302 8.51 -27.82 -14.08
N ASP A 303 9.20 -28.57 -13.20
CA ASP A 303 10.56 -28.21 -12.77
C ASP A 303 11.61 -28.38 -13.88
N ARG A 304 11.30 -29.13 -14.95
CA ARG A 304 12.24 -29.39 -16.04
C ARG A 304 12.17 -28.34 -17.14
N SER A 305 10.95 -28.01 -17.55
CA SER A 305 10.67 -27.05 -18.62
C SER A 305 10.52 -25.63 -18.10
N GLY A 306 10.14 -25.48 -16.82
CA GLY A 306 9.76 -24.19 -16.23
C GLY A 306 8.39 -23.69 -16.72
N GLU A 307 7.64 -24.49 -17.49
CA GLU A 307 6.34 -24.11 -18.02
C GLU A 307 5.25 -24.20 -16.93
N VAL A 308 4.26 -23.31 -17.02
CA VAL A 308 3.06 -23.37 -16.17
C VAL A 308 2.19 -24.55 -16.64
N VAL A 309 1.96 -25.51 -15.76
CA VAL A 309 1.15 -26.72 -15.99
C VAL A 309 -0.14 -26.75 -15.15
N GLY A 310 -0.32 -25.79 -14.25
CA GLY A 310 -1.54 -25.61 -13.47
C GLY A 310 -1.72 -24.17 -12.99
N PHE A 311 -2.97 -23.76 -12.83
CA PHE A 311 -3.38 -22.48 -12.29
C PHE A 311 -4.64 -22.69 -11.46
N ASP A 312 -4.70 -22.08 -10.27
CA ASP A 312 -5.86 -22.12 -9.39
C ASP A 312 -6.07 -20.77 -8.72
N SER A 313 -7.32 -20.34 -8.57
CA SER A 313 -7.65 -19.12 -7.84
C SER A 313 -9.06 -19.20 -7.28
N LYS A 314 -9.18 -18.85 -6.01
CA LYS A 314 -10.48 -18.71 -5.33
C LYS A 314 -11.23 -17.46 -5.80
N SER A 315 -10.50 -16.40 -6.14
CA SER A 315 -11.08 -15.06 -6.40
C SER A 315 -11.34 -14.82 -7.89
N LEU A 316 -10.57 -15.47 -8.79
CA LEU A 316 -10.70 -15.34 -10.25
C LEU A 316 -11.66 -16.37 -10.89
N GLY A 317 -12.33 -17.20 -10.07
CA GLY A 317 -13.28 -18.22 -10.49
C GLY A 317 -12.67 -19.63 -10.69
N GLU A 318 -13.40 -20.66 -10.27
CA GLU A 318 -12.98 -22.07 -10.45
C GLU A 318 -12.84 -22.43 -11.94
N GLY A 319 -11.67 -22.95 -12.34
CA GLY A 319 -11.44 -23.47 -13.69
C GLY A 319 -10.90 -22.47 -14.71
N ALA A 320 -10.29 -21.36 -14.27
CA ALA A 320 -9.50 -20.50 -15.15
C ALA A 320 -8.36 -21.31 -15.80
N SER A 321 -8.58 -21.76 -17.05
CA SER A 321 -7.58 -22.50 -17.83
C SER A 321 -6.57 -21.58 -18.52
N HIS A 322 -6.69 -20.26 -18.31
CA HIS A 322 -5.74 -19.25 -18.77
C HIS A 322 -5.51 -18.23 -17.65
N TRP A 323 -4.37 -17.55 -17.75
CA TRP A 323 -4.00 -16.43 -16.89
C TRP A 323 -3.57 -15.28 -17.81
N GLU A 324 -4.00 -14.06 -17.48
CA GLU A 324 -3.67 -12.86 -18.27
C GLU A 324 -2.33 -12.32 -17.85
N VAL A 325 -1.46 -12.01 -18.82
CA VAL A 325 -0.11 -11.53 -18.55
C VAL A 325 0.18 -10.17 -19.20
N ASP A 326 1.06 -9.39 -18.57
CA ASP A 326 1.62 -8.16 -19.13
C ASP A 326 2.62 -8.46 -20.25
N ALA A 327 3.20 -7.41 -20.83
CA ALA A 327 4.21 -7.52 -21.89
C ALA A 327 5.49 -8.28 -21.45
N ASN A 328 5.71 -8.44 -20.15
CA ASN A 328 6.83 -9.16 -19.56
C ASN A 328 6.43 -10.59 -19.12
N GLY A 329 5.22 -11.04 -19.45
CA GLY A 329 4.74 -12.38 -19.12
C GLY A 329 4.33 -12.55 -17.65
N ARG A 330 4.12 -11.46 -16.90
CA ARG A 330 3.67 -11.52 -15.50
C ARG A 330 2.16 -11.41 -15.40
N PRO A 331 1.52 -12.16 -14.49
CA PRO A 331 0.08 -12.11 -14.36
C PRO A 331 -0.42 -10.75 -13.89
N VAL A 332 -1.51 -10.28 -14.47
CA VAL A 332 -2.11 -8.98 -14.12
C VAL A 332 -3.52 -9.20 -13.61
N VAL A 333 -3.76 -8.74 -12.39
CA VAL A 333 -5.07 -8.78 -11.72
C VAL A 333 -5.45 -7.39 -11.26
N THR A 334 -6.71 -7.20 -10.89
CA THR A 334 -7.16 -5.93 -10.31
C THR A 334 -8.07 -6.19 -9.11
N VAL A 335 -8.02 -5.27 -8.14
CA VAL A 335 -8.91 -5.30 -6.98
C VAL A 335 -10.33 -4.94 -7.43
N VAL A 336 -11.28 -5.82 -7.17
CA VAL A 336 -12.67 -5.70 -7.65
C VAL A 336 -13.67 -5.27 -6.57
N ASN A 337 -13.26 -5.26 -5.30
CA ASN A 337 -14.09 -4.82 -4.19
C ASN A 337 -13.27 -4.51 -2.93
N GLY A 338 -13.94 -3.93 -1.91
CA GLY A 338 -13.36 -3.63 -0.60
C GLY A 338 -12.97 -4.82 0.28
N HIS A 339 -13.21 -6.06 -0.17
CA HIS A 339 -12.61 -7.27 0.43
C HIS A 339 -11.24 -7.60 -0.19
N ASN A 340 -10.66 -6.66 -0.93
CA ASN A 340 -9.40 -6.82 -1.66
C ASN A 340 -9.38 -8.00 -2.66
N GLN A 341 -10.56 -8.52 -3.04
CA GLN A 341 -10.65 -9.65 -3.96
C GLN A 341 -10.22 -9.24 -5.36
N TYR A 342 -9.85 -10.25 -6.16
CA TYR A 342 -9.28 -10.03 -7.48
C TYR A 342 -10.19 -10.46 -8.62
N GLY A 343 -10.14 -9.70 -9.71
CA GLY A 343 -10.63 -10.06 -11.03
C GLY A 343 -9.51 -9.93 -12.07
N TRP A 344 -9.74 -10.47 -13.27
CA TRP A 344 -8.84 -10.23 -14.39
C TRP A 344 -8.85 -8.76 -14.79
N ALA A 345 -7.69 -8.24 -15.13
CA ALA A 345 -7.55 -6.84 -15.51
C ALA A 345 -8.34 -6.51 -16.79
N SER A 346 -8.43 -7.45 -17.73
CA SER A 346 -9.17 -7.24 -18.99
C SER A 346 -10.69 -7.16 -18.80
N ASP A 347 -11.24 -7.84 -17.78
CA ASP A 347 -12.66 -7.80 -17.43
C ASP A 347 -13.06 -6.48 -16.75
N HIS A 348 -12.06 -5.74 -16.25
CA HIS A 348 -12.25 -4.48 -15.54
C HIS A 348 -11.32 -3.38 -16.09
N PRO A 349 -11.42 -3.03 -17.38
CA PRO A 349 -10.47 -2.16 -18.05
C PRO A 349 -10.39 -0.75 -17.43
N HIS A 350 -11.46 -0.27 -16.79
CA HIS A 350 -11.49 1.02 -16.08
C HIS A 350 -10.74 1.02 -14.74
N ARG A 351 -10.59 -0.16 -14.11
CA ARG A 351 -9.83 -0.36 -12.87
C ARG A 351 -8.39 -0.71 -13.18
N ALA A 352 -8.18 -1.47 -14.25
CA ALA A 352 -6.86 -1.81 -14.75
C ALA A 352 -6.06 -0.62 -15.33
N ARG A 353 -6.61 0.59 -15.31
CA ARG A 353 -5.92 1.81 -15.71
C ARG A 353 -5.37 2.63 -14.54
N ASN A 354 -5.72 2.23 -13.33
CA ASN A 354 -5.30 2.85 -12.08
C ASN A 354 -3.85 2.51 -11.72
N ARG A 355 -3.45 2.95 -10.52
CA ARG A 355 -2.17 2.61 -9.90
C ARG A 355 -1.97 1.10 -9.76
N ALA A 356 -0.74 0.63 -9.92
CA ALA A 356 -0.37 -0.77 -9.85
C ALA A 356 0.61 -1.03 -8.70
N PHE A 357 0.34 -2.07 -7.92
CA PHE A 357 1.26 -2.65 -6.95
C PHE A 357 1.98 -3.84 -7.57
N SER A 358 3.31 -3.84 -7.48
CA SER A 358 4.16 -4.91 -8.00
C SER A 358 5.24 -5.26 -6.97
N GLY A 359 4.83 -5.63 -5.75
CA GLY A 359 5.75 -5.94 -4.66
C GLY A 359 6.62 -7.16 -4.94
N ALA A 360 7.86 -7.15 -4.46
CA ALA A 360 8.71 -8.34 -4.46
C ALA A 360 8.11 -9.40 -3.52
N PRO A 361 7.83 -10.63 -4.01
CA PRO A 361 7.27 -11.66 -3.14
C PRO A 361 8.31 -12.14 -2.15
N ILE A 362 7.95 -12.15 -0.87
CA ILE A 362 8.73 -12.74 0.20
C ILE A 362 8.39 -14.23 0.27
N VAL A 363 9.39 -15.08 0.05
CA VAL A 363 9.19 -16.53 0.06
C VAL A 363 9.02 -17.03 1.49
N THR A 364 7.88 -17.66 1.78
CA THR A 364 7.53 -18.24 3.09
C THR A 364 7.24 -19.74 2.94
N PRO A 365 8.27 -20.61 2.88
CA PRO A 365 8.08 -22.03 2.57
C PRO A 365 7.18 -22.76 3.59
N ASP A 366 7.31 -22.40 4.86
CA ASP A 366 6.67 -23.09 6.00
C ASP A 366 5.72 -22.18 6.79
N LYS A 367 5.49 -20.94 6.35
CA LYS A 367 4.64 -19.97 7.05
C LYS A 367 3.58 -19.37 6.11
N ASN A 368 2.45 -18.96 6.67
CA ASN A 368 1.48 -18.12 5.95
C ASN A 368 1.99 -16.68 5.82
N THR A 369 1.43 -15.93 4.88
CA THR A 369 1.83 -14.54 4.61
C THR A 369 1.59 -13.64 5.82
N ILE A 370 0.55 -13.90 6.62
CA ILE A 370 0.31 -13.20 7.90
C ILE A 370 1.54 -13.22 8.83
N SER A 371 2.30 -14.31 8.86
CA SER A 371 3.50 -14.39 9.70
C SER A 371 4.56 -13.34 9.35
N LEU A 372 4.55 -12.81 8.12
CA LEU A 372 5.44 -11.74 7.71
C LEU A 372 5.24 -10.48 8.54
N MET A 373 4.05 -10.26 9.11
CA MET A 373 3.83 -9.12 9.99
C MET A 373 4.72 -9.15 11.25
N ASN A 374 5.14 -10.34 11.70
CA ASN A 374 6.06 -10.47 12.83
C ASN A 374 7.51 -10.19 12.44
N ASP A 375 7.87 -10.56 11.21
CA ASP A 375 9.20 -10.32 10.63
C ASP A 375 9.33 -8.85 10.16
N HIS A 376 8.20 -8.18 9.89
CA HIS A 376 8.07 -6.79 9.43
C HIS A 376 7.06 -6.00 10.30
N PRO A 377 7.40 -5.69 11.57
CA PRO A 377 6.45 -5.20 12.56
C PRO A 377 5.85 -3.83 12.25
N TRP A 378 6.46 -3.06 11.33
CA TRP A 378 5.90 -1.80 10.84
C TRP A 378 4.51 -1.98 10.22
N THR A 379 4.20 -3.16 9.68
CA THR A 379 2.89 -3.48 9.11
C THR A 379 1.75 -3.39 10.14
N TRP A 380 2.02 -3.72 11.41
CA TRP A 380 1.06 -3.52 12.50
C TRP A 380 0.80 -2.04 12.79
N THR A 381 1.87 -1.22 12.74
CA THR A 381 1.77 0.23 12.93
C THR A 381 0.86 0.84 11.87
N VAL A 382 1.07 0.48 10.61
CA VAL A 382 0.26 0.97 9.48
C VAL A 382 -1.19 0.51 9.61
N SER A 383 -1.42 -0.77 9.92
CA SER A 383 -2.79 -1.28 10.12
C SER A 383 -3.52 -0.54 11.23
N THR A 384 -2.83 -0.22 12.33
CA THR A 384 -3.48 0.52 13.41
C THR A 384 -3.72 1.98 13.05
N ALA A 385 -2.78 2.60 12.35
CA ALA A 385 -2.93 3.94 11.82
C ALA A 385 -4.14 4.01 10.87
N GLU A 386 -4.38 2.96 10.07
CA GLU A 386 -5.56 2.83 9.22
C GLU A 386 -6.86 2.83 10.03
N MET A 387 -6.93 2.02 11.09
CA MET A 387 -8.10 1.97 11.98
C MET A 387 -8.41 3.32 12.64
N ARG A 388 -7.38 4.11 12.95
CA ARG A 388 -7.55 5.48 13.45
C ARG A 388 -8.08 6.39 12.35
N ARG A 389 -7.45 6.35 11.17
CA ARG A 389 -7.81 7.18 10.03
C ARG A 389 -9.27 6.99 9.62
N GLU A 390 -9.77 5.76 9.72
CA GLU A 390 -11.14 5.40 9.33
C GLU A 390 -12.16 5.58 10.46
N GLY A 391 -11.75 6.08 11.63
CA GLY A 391 -12.64 6.26 12.78
C GLY A 391 -13.19 4.95 13.33
N LYS A 392 -12.53 3.83 13.03
CA LYS A 392 -12.91 2.47 13.44
C LYS A 392 -12.51 2.14 14.88
N LEU A 393 -11.63 2.96 15.46
CA LEU A 393 -11.35 2.95 16.89
C LEU A 393 -12.31 3.93 17.59
N ASP A 394 -13.03 3.48 18.62
CA ASP A 394 -13.98 4.30 19.40
C ASP A 394 -13.30 5.61 19.91
N GLU A 395 -13.64 6.76 19.31
CA GLU A 395 -13.13 8.07 19.72
C GLU A 395 -13.79 8.62 21.02
N GLY A 396 -14.82 7.93 21.53
CA GLY A 396 -15.65 8.38 22.66
C GLY A 396 -15.31 7.78 24.02
N ARG A 397 -14.32 6.89 24.09
CA ARG A 397 -13.74 6.42 25.35
C ARG A 397 -12.26 6.76 25.29
N PRO A 398 -11.66 7.33 26.35
CA PRO A 398 -10.21 7.47 26.39
C PRO A 398 -9.60 6.11 26.03
N HIS A 399 -8.53 6.13 25.24
CA HIS A 399 -7.87 4.95 24.69
C HIS A 399 -7.22 4.09 25.80
N ASP A 400 -8.03 3.55 26.71
CA ASP A 400 -7.64 2.82 27.91
C ASP A 400 -7.36 1.33 27.57
N ARG A 401 -6.89 1.04 26.35
CA ARG A 401 -6.71 -0.35 25.88
C ARG A 401 -5.27 -0.58 25.43
N LEU A 402 -4.62 -1.53 26.10
CA LEU A 402 -3.33 -2.07 25.71
C LEU A 402 -3.57 -3.33 24.87
N TYR A 403 -3.24 -3.28 23.59
CA TYR A 403 -3.36 -4.46 22.75
C TYR A 403 -2.11 -5.33 22.96
N LEU A 404 -2.31 -6.46 23.65
CA LEU A 404 -1.28 -7.47 23.80
C LEU A 404 -1.49 -8.51 22.69
N ASN A 405 -0.47 -8.72 21.87
CA ASN A 405 -0.45 -9.82 20.94
C ASN A 405 0.45 -10.92 21.51
N LEU A 406 -0.17 -12.01 21.97
CA LEU A 406 0.55 -13.19 22.45
C LEU A 406 0.69 -14.13 21.28
N VAL A 407 1.92 -14.34 20.80
CA VAL A 407 2.17 -15.21 19.65
C VAL A 407 2.87 -16.47 20.16
N ASP A 408 2.17 -17.61 20.09
CA ASP A 408 2.82 -18.91 20.27
C ASP A 408 3.63 -19.18 18.99
N GLY A 409 4.96 -19.22 19.12
CA GLY A 409 5.86 -19.53 18.01
C GLY A 409 5.62 -20.92 17.39
N ARG A 410 4.74 -21.75 17.96
CA ARG A 410 4.37 -23.08 17.46
C ARG A 410 2.96 -23.19 16.87
N GLY A 411 2.18 -22.11 16.84
CA GLY A 411 0.81 -22.14 16.32
C GLY A 411 -0.13 -23.08 17.09
N SER A 412 0.16 -23.38 18.35
CA SER A 412 -0.67 -24.22 19.21
C SER A 412 -1.41 -23.40 20.27
N ASP A 413 -2.49 -23.96 20.81
CA ASP A 413 -3.33 -23.27 21.78
C ASP A 413 -2.55 -22.86 23.04
N PHE A 414 -2.51 -21.56 23.36
CA PHE A 414 -2.19 -21.13 24.72
C PHE A 414 -3.27 -21.73 25.63
N LYS A 415 -2.87 -22.61 26.54
CA LYS A 415 -3.84 -23.28 27.43
C LYS A 415 -4.05 -22.52 28.72
N ASP A 416 -3.03 -21.81 29.23
CA ASP A 416 -3.14 -21.03 30.47
C ASP A 416 -2.11 -19.89 30.51
N VAL A 417 -2.57 -18.66 30.72
CA VAL A 417 -1.76 -17.53 31.21
C VAL A 417 -2.28 -17.22 32.61
N ASP A 418 -1.51 -17.57 33.62
CA ASP A 418 -1.92 -17.46 35.03
C ASP A 418 -2.17 -16.01 35.44
N ARG A 419 -1.43 -15.07 34.83
CA ARG A 419 -1.56 -13.64 35.12
C ARG A 419 -0.93 -12.76 34.04
N ILE A 420 -1.66 -11.72 33.65
CA ILE A 420 -1.12 -10.59 32.89
C ILE A 420 -1.12 -9.39 33.83
N GLN A 421 0.05 -8.77 34.00
CA GLN A 421 0.23 -7.56 34.79
C GLN A 421 0.85 -6.46 33.94
N VAL A 422 0.48 -5.23 34.23
CA VAL A 422 1.19 -4.04 33.73
C VAL A 422 1.89 -3.39 34.92
N VAL A 423 3.16 -3.06 34.73
CA VAL A 423 3.94 -2.25 35.66
C VAL A 423 3.88 -0.84 35.13
N LEU A 424 3.47 0.09 36.00
CA LEU A 424 3.40 1.49 35.65
C LEU A 424 4.74 2.21 35.90
N ASN A 425 4.95 3.37 35.29
CA ASN A 425 6.13 4.23 35.44
C ASN A 425 6.37 4.65 36.89
N ASP A 426 5.31 4.70 37.71
CA ASP A 426 5.38 4.96 39.15
C ASP A 426 5.68 3.70 39.99
N GLY A 427 5.91 2.57 39.34
CA GLY A 427 6.22 1.28 39.96
C GLY A 427 5.01 0.50 40.45
N ARG A 428 3.78 1.00 40.31
CA ARG A 428 2.57 0.22 40.63
C ARG A 428 2.43 -0.95 39.67
N VAL A 429 2.09 -2.11 40.20
CA VAL A 429 1.78 -3.31 39.41
C VAL A 429 0.28 -3.54 39.44
N VAL A 430 -0.33 -3.59 38.27
CA VAL A 430 -1.77 -3.77 38.11
C VAL A 430 -2.00 -5.08 37.37
N THR A 431 -2.79 -5.98 37.96
CA THR A 431 -3.19 -7.21 37.28
C THR A 431 -4.35 -6.89 36.36
N VAL A 432 -4.13 -7.07 35.06
CA VAL A 432 -5.06 -6.68 34.00
C VAL A 432 -5.80 -7.87 33.41
N GLY A 433 -5.34 -9.10 33.68
CA GLY A 433 -6.07 -10.30 33.28
C GLY A 433 -5.49 -11.61 33.79
N LYS A 434 -6.26 -12.68 33.59
CA LYS A 434 -5.83 -14.09 33.61
C LYS A 434 -6.48 -14.77 32.40
N TYR A 435 -5.80 -15.70 31.76
CA TYR A 435 -6.35 -16.49 30.66
C TYR A 435 -6.30 -17.97 31.02
N HIS A 436 -7.45 -18.64 31.01
CA HIS A 436 -7.55 -20.09 31.19
C HIS A 436 -8.41 -20.64 30.07
N ALA A 437 -7.95 -21.68 29.37
CA ALA A 437 -8.73 -22.32 28.32
C ALA A 437 -10.06 -22.84 28.91
N GLY A 438 -11.18 -22.26 28.47
CA GLY A 438 -12.53 -22.60 28.93
C GLY A 438 -13.14 -21.69 30.00
N GLY A 439 -12.45 -20.64 30.44
CA GLY A 439 -13.00 -19.62 31.35
C GLY A 439 -13.46 -18.36 30.60
N LEU A 440 -14.76 -18.04 30.67
CA LEU A 440 -15.31 -16.77 30.18
C LEU A 440 -14.77 -15.60 31.02
N PHE A 441 -14.01 -14.70 30.39
CA PHE A 441 -13.88 -13.34 30.88
C PHE A 441 -14.61 -12.39 29.94
N ASN A 442 -15.39 -11.48 30.54
CA ASN A 442 -16.21 -10.49 29.87
C ASN A 442 -15.30 -9.38 29.28
N ILE A 443 -14.75 -9.64 28.10
CA ILE A 443 -14.31 -8.63 27.14
C ILE A 443 -14.99 -9.07 25.85
N GLY A 444 -16.02 -8.32 25.42
CA GLY A 444 -16.78 -8.50 24.17
C GLY A 444 -16.85 -9.93 23.63
N ASP A 445 -17.89 -10.67 24.01
CA ASP A 445 -18.26 -11.98 23.50
C ASP A 445 -17.83 -12.23 22.05
N ASN A 446 -16.95 -13.20 21.80
CA ASN A 446 -17.10 -14.14 20.71
C ASN A 446 -16.07 -15.28 20.78
N ARG A 447 -16.60 -16.51 20.81
CA ARG A 447 -15.86 -17.73 20.54
C ARG A 447 -15.56 -17.83 19.04
N LEU A 448 -14.37 -18.34 18.66
CA LEU A 448 -14.13 -19.42 17.68
C LEU A 448 -12.83 -19.21 16.84
N ASN A 449 -11.90 -20.17 17.01
CA ASN A 449 -10.97 -20.77 16.04
C ASN A 449 -9.68 -20.03 15.56
N SER A 450 -8.53 -20.65 15.92
CA SER A 450 -7.23 -20.74 15.23
C SER A 450 -6.18 -19.63 15.30
N SER A 451 -6.39 -18.53 16.04
CA SER A 451 -5.30 -17.58 16.34
C SER A 451 -5.49 -17.00 17.74
N ASN A 452 -4.63 -17.40 18.68
CA ASN A 452 -4.81 -17.08 20.11
C ASN A 452 -4.23 -15.71 20.46
N ASN A 453 -4.89 -14.65 19.99
CA ASN A 453 -4.49 -13.28 20.27
C ASN A 453 -5.32 -12.75 21.45
N VAL A 454 -4.66 -12.16 22.46
CA VAL A 454 -5.31 -11.77 23.74
C VAL A 454 -5.23 -10.26 23.95
N SER A 455 -6.26 -9.53 23.53
CA SER A 455 -6.36 -8.10 23.84
C SER A 455 -6.73 -7.87 25.31
N VAL A 456 -6.04 -6.95 26.00
CA VAL A 456 -6.30 -6.67 27.42
C VAL A 456 -6.62 -5.19 27.63
N ALA A 457 -7.85 -4.90 28.08
CA ALA A 457 -8.20 -3.54 28.48
C ALA A 457 -7.46 -3.16 29.77
N LEU A 458 -6.93 -1.95 29.83
CA LEU A 458 -6.43 -1.40 31.09
C LEU A 458 -7.62 -1.04 31.98
N PRO A 459 -7.50 -1.18 33.30
CA PRO A 459 -8.49 -0.66 34.24
C PRO A 459 -8.75 0.83 34.03
N GLU A 460 -10.00 1.25 34.26
CA GLU A 460 -10.42 2.64 34.15
C GLU A 460 -9.49 3.57 34.96
N GLY A 461 -9.03 4.64 34.31
CA GLY A 461 -8.13 5.62 34.93
C GLY A 461 -6.64 5.27 34.88
N ILE A 462 -6.24 4.21 34.17
CA ILE A 462 -4.84 3.95 33.83
C ILE A 462 -4.59 4.40 32.38
N ASP A 463 -3.82 5.47 32.22
CA ASP A 463 -3.35 5.91 30.91
C ASP A 463 -2.32 4.86 30.40
N PRO A 464 -2.44 4.34 29.16
CA PRO A 464 -1.39 3.51 28.57
C PRO A 464 -0.01 4.16 28.65
N ALA A 465 0.05 5.49 28.71
CA ALA A 465 1.26 6.26 28.94
C ALA A 465 2.01 5.99 30.22
N ASP A 466 1.29 5.51 31.21
CA ASP A 466 1.88 5.14 32.46
C ASP A 466 2.44 3.72 32.42
N VAL A 467 2.29 2.91 31.36
CA VAL A 467 2.79 1.53 31.34
C VAL A 467 4.29 1.48 30.99
N ALA A 468 5.10 1.01 31.93
CA ALA A 468 6.55 0.83 31.82
C ALA A 468 6.95 -0.57 31.33
N GLU A 469 6.22 -1.60 31.74
CA GLU A 469 6.54 -3.02 31.47
C GLU A 469 5.24 -3.84 31.48
N VAL A 470 5.17 -4.90 30.67
CA VAL A 470 4.14 -5.93 30.76
C VAL A 470 4.77 -7.19 31.30
N ARG A 471 4.17 -7.78 32.35
CA ARG A 471 4.60 -9.06 32.92
C ARG A 471 3.55 -10.11 32.67
N ILE A 472 4.00 -11.26 32.21
CA ILE A 472 3.09 -12.36 31.89
C ILE A 472 3.57 -13.62 32.60
N GLU A 473 2.84 -14.01 33.65
CA GLU A 473 3.10 -15.23 34.40
C GLU A 473 2.44 -16.43 33.72
N GLY A 474 3.18 -17.55 33.62
CA GLY A 474 2.67 -18.81 33.09
C GLY A 474 2.94 -19.03 31.59
N LEU A 475 3.75 -18.18 30.95
CA LEU A 475 4.14 -18.40 29.56
C LEU A 475 5.08 -19.62 29.41
N PRO A 476 4.89 -20.44 28.37
CA PRO A 476 5.91 -21.39 27.93
C PRO A 476 7.24 -20.66 27.69
N VAL A 477 8.35 -21.36 27.94
CA VAL A 477 9.73 -20.81 27.87
C VAL A 477 10.10 -20.23 26.48
N ASP A 478 9.31 -20.54 25.46
CA ASP A 478 9.50 -20.18 24.07
C ASP A 478 8.37 -19.31 23.49
N ALA A 479 7.44 -18.84 24.31
CA ALA A 479 6.42 -17.89 23.87
C ALA A 479 7.04 -16.51 23.55
N GLN A 480 6.59 -15.89 22.47
CA GLN A 480 6.94 -14.51 22.15
C GLN A 480 5.76 -13.59 22.49
N VAL A 481 6.06 -12.48 23.16
CA VAL A 481 5.06 -11.49 23.56
C VAL A 481 5.39 -10.19 22.86
N GLN A 482 4.42 -9.64 22.15
CA GLN A 482 4.50 -8.30 21.64
C GLN A 482 3.41 -7.46 22.28
N ALA A 483 3.81 -6.43 23.02
CA ALA A 483 2.90 -5.46 23.60
C ALA A 483 2.91 -4.19 22.73
N GLN A 484 1.75 -3.84 22.19
CA GLN A 484 1.59 -2.62 21.40
C GLN A 484 0.77 -1.59 22.18
N ARG A 485 1.38 -0.43 22.39
CA ARG A 485 0.75 0.74 23.01
C ARG A 485 0.13 1.61 21.90
N LEU A 486 -1.16 1.93 22.05
CA LEU A 486 -1.85 2.87 21.17
C LEU A 486 -2.02 4.19 21.90
N ASP A 487 -1.06 5.09 21.72
CA ASP A 487 -1.11 6.42 22.32
C ASP A 487 -1.97 7.41 21.56
N ARG A 488 -2.15 8.58 22.20
CA ARG A 488 -2.85 9.76 21.72
C ARG A 488 -2.45 10.10 20.28
N LYS A 489 -3.32 10.92 19.66
CA LYS A 489 -3.34 11.41 18.28
C LYS A 489 -1.98 11.70 17.59
N ASP A 490 -0.91 11.95 18.33
CA ASP A 490 0.36 12.45 17.80
C ASP A 490 1.60 11.55 18.12
N ASP A 491 1.44 10.39 18.77
CA ASP A 491 2.56 9.53 19.17
C ASP A 491 2.64 8.19 18.40
N LEU A 492 3.86 7.84 17.94
CA LEU A 492 4.20 6.55 17.32
C LEU A 492 4.09 5.39 18.34
N PRO A 493 3.73 4.16 17.93
CA PRO A 493 3.70 3.03 18.84
C PRO A 493 5.10 2.75 19.40
N VAL A 494 5.20 2.70 20.73
CA VAL A 494 6.42 2.33 21.45
C VAL A 494 6.28 0.90 21.93
N GLY A 495 7.27 0.05 21.61
CA GLY A 495 7.32 -1.31 22.15
C GLY A 495 7.47 -1.26 23.67
N VAL A 496 6.58 -1.94 24.39
CA VAL A 496 6.69 -2.07 25.86
C VAL A 496 7.56 -3.29 26.18
N PRO A 497 8.62 -3.16 27.00
CA PRO A 497 9.40 -4.30 27.46
C PRO A 497 8.51 -5.36 28.13
N VAL A 498 8.74 -6.62 27.79
CA VAL A 498 8.04 -7.75 28.40
C VAL A 498 8.98 -8.48 29.34
N GLY A 499 8.60 -8.57 30.61
CA GLY A 499 9.26 -9.39 31.62
C GLY A 499 8.62 -10.77 31.74
N GLY A 500 9.43 -11.82 31.78
CA GLY A 500 9.02 -13.21 32.02
C GLY A 500 8.91 -13.58 33.49
#